data_AF-R0MIE7-F1
#
_entry.id   AF-R0MIE7-F1
#
_cell.length_a   1.000
_cell.length_b   1.000
_cell.length_c   1.000
_cell.angle_alpha   90.00
_cell.angle_beta   90.00
_cell.angle_gamma   90.00
#
_symmetry.space_group_name_H-M   'P 1'
#
loop_
_entity.id
_entity.type
_entity.pdbx_description
1 polymer ?
#
loop_
_entity_poly.entity_id
_entity_poly.type
_entity_poly.pdbx_seq_one_letter_code
_entity_poly.pdbx_strand_id
1 'polypeptide(L)' 'MSSQKKSKSSVFPVSRLKKILQSNESVGKIGASVPVVASKAIELFLKEFVDKCF' A
#
# COMPACT_ATOMS: atom_id res chain seq x y z
N MET A 1 -8.37 24.79 -19.47
CA MET A 1 -8.81 23.38 -19.38
C MET A 1 -7.56 22.51 -19.29
N SER A 2 -7.05 22.27 -18.09
CA SER A 2 -5.93 21.34 -17.90
C SER A 2 -6.29 20.39 -16.76
N SER A 3 -6.90 19.26 -17.14
CA SER A 3 -7.21 18.15 -16.26
C SER A 3 -5.93 17.62 -15.63
N GLN A 4 -5.57 18.13 -14.46
CA GLN A 4 -4.54 17.52 -13.62
C GLN A 4 -5.09 16.18 -13.14
N LYS A 5 -4.72 15.13 -13.87
CA LYS A 5 -4.93 13.74 -13.49
C LYS A 5 -4.14 13.54 -12.19
N LYS A 6 -4.79 13.74 -11.04
CA LYS A 6 -4.27 13.43 -9.70
C LYS A 6 -3.65 12.04 -9.80
N SER A 7 -2.32 11.99 -9.75
CA SER A 7 -1.60 10.71 -9.74
C SER A 7 -2.25 9.87 -8.66
N LYS A 8 -2.64 8.64 -9.00
CA LYS A 8 -3.12 7.64 -8.05
C LYS A 8 -1.96 7.24 -7.13
N SER A 9 -1.43 8.19 -6.36
CA SER A 9 -0.53 7.92 -5.26
C SER A 9 -1.37 7.14 -4.27
N SER A 10 -1.12 5.83 -4.16
CA SER A 10 -1.71 5.04 -3.09
C SER A 10 -1.52 5.81 -1.78
N VAL A 11 -2.57 5.83 -0.95
CA VAL A 11 -2.61 6.63 0.29
C VAL A 11 -1.43 6.27 1.21
N PHE A 12 -0.87 5.07 1.04
CA PHE A 12 0.26 4.59 1.81
C PHE A 12 1.60 4.86 1.10
N PRO A 13 2.56 5.51 1.78
CA PRO A 13 3.90 5.71 1.24
C PRO A 13 4.67 4.40 1.14
N VAL A 14 5.08 4.04 -0.07
CA VAL A 14 5.81 2.82 -0.42
C VAL A 14 7.08 2.64 0.44
N SER A 15 7.80 3.74 0.73
CA SER A 15 9.01 3.71 1.57
C SER A 15 8.73 3.26 3.01
N ARG A 16 7.55 3.56 3.56
CA ARG A 16 7.16 3.12 4.90
C ARG A 16 6.77 1.65 4.91
N LEU A 17 6.00 1.22 3.91
CA LEU A 17 5.67 -0.21 3.73
C LEU A 17 6.95 -1.03 3.62
N LYS A 18 7.90 -0.62 2.77
CA LYS A 18 9.19 -1.30 2.64
C LYS A 18 9.91 -1.45 3.99
N LYS A 19 9.97 -0.39 4.82
CA LYS A 19 10.58 -0.46 6.16
C LYS A 19 9.85 -1.43 7.08
N ILE A 20 8.51 -1.43 7.08
CA ILE A 20 7.69 -2.32 7.90
C ILE A 20 7.89 -3.79 7.48
N LEU A 21 7.86 -4.06 6.18
CA LEU A 21 8.09 -5.42 5.68
C LEU A 21 9.53 -5.89 5.98
N GLN A 22 10.53 -5.01 5.84
CA GLN A 22 11.93 -5.32 6.15
C GLN A 22 12.25 -5.38 7.65
N SER A 23 11.37 -4.85 8.51
CA SER A 23 11.50 -4.98 9.97
C SER A 23 11.25 -6.41 10.45
N ASN A 24 10.67 -7.27 9.62
CA ASN A 24 10.52 -8.69 9.92
C ASN A 24 11.78 -9.43 9.47
N GLU A 25 12.57 -9.93 10.42
CA GLU A 25 13.82 -10.66 10.15
C GLU A 25 13.61 -11.90 9.26
N SER A 26 12.43 -12.52 9.31
CA SER A 26 12.07 -13.69 8.49
C SER A 26 11.82 -13.38 7.01
N VAL A 27 11.56 -12.12 6.64
CA VAL A 27 11.14 -11.74 5.28
C VAL A 27 12.35 -11.54 4.34
N GLY A 28 13.54 -11.25 4.88
CA GLY A 28 14.76 -11.12 4.08
C GLY A 28 14.68 -10.06 2.98
N LYS A 29 15.05 -10.42 1.74
CA LYS A 29 15.03 -9.50 0.58
C LYS A 29 13.68 -9.54 -0.13
N ILE A 30 13.14 -8.37 -0.41
CA ILE A 30 11.81 -8.20 -0.98
C ILE A 30 11.90 -7.53 -2.36
N GLY A 31 11.12 -8.03 -3.32
CA GLY A 31 11.00 -7.43 -4.65
C GLY A 31 10.36 -6.05 -4.61
N ALA A 32 10.73 -5.17 -5.55
CA ALA A 32 10.22 -3.80 -5.62
C ALA A 32 8.70 -3.71 -5.86
N SER A 33 8.10 -4.76 -6.43
CA SER A 33 6.66 -4.85 -6.67
C SER A 33 5.85 -5.14 -5.41
N VAL A 34 6.43 -5.81 -4.41
CA VAL A 34 5.72 -6.30 -3.21
C VAL A 34 5.14 -5.15 -2.38
N PRO A 35 5.89 -4.07 -2.06
CA PRO A 35 5.34 -2.93 -1.32
C PRO A 35 4.19 -2.24 -2.06
N VAL A 36 4.21 -2.23 -3.40
CA VAL A 36 3.17 -1.58 -4.22
C VAL A 36 1.86 -2.38 -4.16
N VAL A 37 1.95 -3.71 -4.27
CA VAL A 37 0.79 -4.60 -4.16
C VAL A 37 0.21 -4.58 -2.75
N ALA A 38 1.06 -4.63 -1.72
CA ALA A 38 0.65 -4.53 -0.32
C ALA A 38 -0.10 -3.21 -0.05
N SER A 39 0.38 -2.11 -0.63
CA SER A 39 -0.29 -0.79 -0.53
C SER A 39 -1.74 -0.84 -1.02
N LYS A 40 -1.99 -1.53 -2.14
CA LYS A 40 -3.32 -1.65 -2.71
C LYS A 40 -4.19 -2.65 -1.95
N ALA A 41 -3.60 -3.74 -1.46
CA ALA A 41 -4.30 -4.72 -0.64
C ALA A 41 -4.81 -4.11 0.68
N ILE A 42 -4.01 -3.29 1.35
CA ILE A 42 -4.41 -2.59 2.59
C ILE A 42 -5.55 -1.61 2.31
N GLU A 43 -5.52 -0.88 1.20
CA GLU A 43 -6.59 0.03 0.79
C GLU A 43 -7.93 -0.72 0.58
N LEU A 44 -7.88 -1.87 -0.09
CA LEU A 44 -9.06 -2.72 -0.28
C LEU A 44 -9.54 -3.34 1.02
N PHE A 45 -8.62 -3.80 1.87
CA PHE A 45 -8.96 -4.35 3.19
C PHE A 45 -9.66 -3.33 4.07
N LEU A 46 -9.16 -2.09 4.15
CA LEU A 46 -9.79 -1.03 4.94
C LEU A 46 -11.16 -0.66 4.41
N LYS A 47 -11.32 -0.62 3.08
CA LYS A 47 -12.64 -0.41 2.47
C LYS A 47 -13.60 -1.52 2.85
N GLU A 48 -13.21 -2.77 2.67
CA GLU A 48 -14.04 -3.93 3.00
C GLU A 48 -14.35 -3.99 4.50
N PHE A 49 -13.39 -3.62 5.34
CA PHE A 49 -13.55 -3.56 6.79
C PHE A 49 -14.60 -2.51 7.19
N VAL A 50 -14.52 -1.30 6.63
CA VAL A 50 -15.54 -0.26 6.88
C VAL A 50 -16.89 -0.69 6.34
N ASP A 51 -16.95 -1.20 5.11
CA ASP A 51 -18.21 -1.64 4.46
C ASP A 51 -18.88 -2.84 5.19
N LYS A 52 -18.13 -3.63 5.98
CA LYS A 52 -18.68 -4.77 6.74
C LYS A 52 -18.91 -4.48 8.22
N CYS A 53 -18.15 -3.57 8.83
CA CYS A 53 -18.28 -3.24 10.25
C CYS A 53 -19.24 -2.07 10.53
N PHE A 54 -19.55 -1.24 9.54
CA PHE A 54 -20.59 -0.22 9.59
C PHE A 54 -21.78 -0.60 8.70
#